data_AF-K1UFV6-F1
#
_entry.id   AF-K1UFV6-F1
#
_cell.length_a   1.000
_cell.length_b   1.000
_cell.length_c   1.000
_cell.angle_alpha   90.00
_cell.angle_beta   90.00
_cell.angle_gamma   90.00
#
_symmetry.space_group_name_H-M   'P 1'
#
loop_
_entity.id
_entity.type
_entity.pdbx_description
1 polymer ?
#
loop_
_entity_poly.entity_id
_entity_poly.type
_entity_poly.pdbx_seq_one_letter_code
_entity_poly.pdbx_strand_id
1 'polypeptide(L)' 'MELGRTQKLEIVRMVDFGAYLGTEEEQVLLPKKQVPEGANVGDEVKVFIY' A
#
# COMPACT_ATOMS: atom_id res chain seq x y z
N MET A 1 -11.75 3.44 -2.39
CA MET A 1 -11.17 3.12 -1.06
C MET A 1 -12.06 3.74 0.02
N GLU A 2 -12.07 3.18 1.23
CA GLU A 2 -12.86 3.71 2.35
C GLU A 2 -11.95 4.35 3.41
N LEU A 3 -12.08 5.68 3.58
CA LEU A 3 -11.41 6.44 4.64
C LEU A 3 -11.96 6.05 6.02
N GLY A 4 -11.09 5.94 7.02
CA GLY A 4 -11.42 5.53 8.38
C GLY A 4 -11.56 4.02 8.58
N ARG A 5 -11.11 3.18 7.63
CA ARG A 5 -11.17 1.72 7.74
C ARG A 5 -9.83 1.06 7.44
N THR A 6 -9.63 -0.10 8.07
CA THR A 6 -8.51 -0.98 7.71
C THR A 6 -8.92 -1.83 6.53
N GLN A 7 -8.22 -1.70 5.41
CA GLN A 7 -8.41 -2.56 4.23
C GLN A 7 -7.09 -3.16 3.77
N LYS A 8 -7.17 -4.31 3.10
CA LYS A 8 -6.02 -4.88 2.41
C LYS A 8 -5.92 -4.23 1.05
N LEU A 9 -4.72 -3.80 0.69
CA LEU A 9 -4.41 -3.27 -0.63
C LEU A 9 -3.21 -4.02 -1.18
N GLU A 10 -3.25 -4.30 -2.48
CA GLU A 10 -2.14 -4.91 -3.19
C GLU A 10 -1.10 -3.85 -3.55
N ILE A 11 0.18 -4.18 -3.39
CA ILE A 11 1.27 -3.34 -3.85
C ILE A 11 1.30 -3.36 -5.38
N VAL A 12 0.87 -2.28 -6.01
CA VAL A 12 0.91 -2.13 -7.47
C VAL A 12 2.26 -1.61 -7.96
N ARG A 13 3.02 -0.92 -7.11
CA ARG A 13 4.33 -0.35 -7.46
C ARG A 13 5.19 -0.12 -6.24
N MET A 14 6.47 -0.49 -6.32
CA MET A 14 7.48 -0.13 -5.30
C MET A 14 8.41 0.97 -5.78
N VAL A 15 8.78 1.86 -4.86
CA VAL A 15 9.68 3.00 -5.08
C VAL A 15 10.66 3.13 -3.90
N ASP A 16 11.77 3.83 -4.08
CA ASP A 16 12.82 3.92 -3.05
C ASP A 16 12.36 4.48 -1.70
N PHE A 17 11.30 5.29 -1.70
CA PHE A 17 10.72 5.93 -0.51
C PHE A 17 9.42 5.27 -0.01
N GLY A 18 8.95 4.19 -0.63
CA GLY A 18 7.71 3.52 -0.21
C GLY A 18 7.11 2.54 -1.22
N ALA A 19 5.83 2.25 -1.05
CA ALA A 19 5.07 1.37 -1.93
C ALA A 19 3.71 1.99 -2.22
N TYR A 20 3.30 1.99 -3.49
CA TYR A 20 1.94 2.34 -3.88
C TYR A 20 1.07 1.10 -3.76
N LEU A 21 -0.04 1.23 -3.04
CA LEU A 21 -1.03 0.19 -2.92
C LEU A 21 -2.39 0.61 -3.45
N GLY A 22 -3.11 -0.31 -4.07
CA GLY A 22 -4.47 -0.07 -4.57
C GLY A 22 -4.67 -0.52 -6.01
N THR A 23 -5.32 0.31 -6.80
CA THR A 23 -5.62 0.09 -8.23
C THR A 23 -5.11 1.27 -9.06
N GLU A 24 -5.19 1.19 -10.38
CA GLU A 24 -4.77 2.29 -11.27
C GLU A 24 -5.55 3.60 -11.01
N GLU A 25 -6.81 3.49 -10.57
CA GLU A 25 -7.69 4.63 -10.31
C GLU A 25 -7.53 5.19 -8.89
N GLU A 26 -7.27 4.33 -7.89
CA GLU A 26 -7.04 4.74 -6.51
C GLU A 26 -5.77 4.07 -5.98
N GLN A 27 -4.73 4.87 -5.78
CA GLN A 27 -3.45 4.41 -5.23
C GLN A 27 -3.07 5.25 -4.00
N VAL A 28 -2.62 4.58 -2.94
CA VAL A 28 -2.09 5.23 -1.74
C VAL A 28 -0.62 4.92 -1.59
N LEU A 29 0.17 5.94 -1.24
CA LEU A 29 1.58 5.78 -0.94
C LEU A 29 1.74 5.35 0.51
N LEU A 30 2.23 4.13 0.72
CA LEU A 30 2.71 3.66 2.00
C LEU A 30 4.20 4.02 2.14
N PRO A 31 4.56 4.85 3.13
CA PRO A 31 5.96 5.20 3.37
C PRO A 31 6.80 3.96 3.64
N LYS A 32 8.06 3.94 3.18
CA LYS A 32 8.99 2.80 3.38
C LYS A 32 9.11 2.33 4.83
N LYS A 33 8.93 3.24 5.80
CA LYS A 33 8.93 2.90 7.25
C LYS A 33 7.79 1.96 7.66
N GLN A 34 6.71 1.92 6.89
CA GLN A 34 5.53 1.08 7.14
C GLN A 34 5.43 -0.08 6.14
N VAL A 35 6.31 -0.13 5.13
CA VAL A 35 6.36 -1.25 4.18
C VAL A 35 6.96 -2.46 4.90
N PRO A 36 6.29 -3.63 4.88
CA PRO A 36 6.84 -4.84 5.48
C PRO A 36 8.20 -5.20 4.84
N GLU A 37 9.14 -5.69 5.65
CA GLU A 37 10.43 -6.15 5.15
C GLU A 37 10.22 -7.33 4.19
N GLY A 38 10.68 -7.18 2.94
CA GLY A 38 10.53 -8.20 1.90
C GLY A 38 9.21 -8.16 1.14
N ALA A 39 8.39 -7.12 1.31
CA ALA A 39 7.18 -6.94 0.51
C ALA A 39 7.54 -6.79 -0.98
N ASN A 40 6.73 -7.38 -1.86
CA ASN A 40 6.92 -7.34 -3.31
C ASN A 40 5.69 -6.76 -4.02
N VAL A 41 5.84 -6.37 -5.29
CA VAL A 41 4.69 -6.00 -6.13
C VAL A 41 3.80 -7.23 -6.28
N GLY A 42 2.49 -7.07 -6.07
CA GLY A 42 1.51 -8.14 -5.98
C GLY A 42 1.24 -8.67 -4.57
N ASP A 43 1.96 -8.19 -3.55
CA ASP A 43 1.72 -8.58 -2.16
C ASP A 43 0.60 -7.74 -1.53
N GLU A 44 -0.24 -8.37 -0.71
CA GLU A 44 -1.36 -7.70 -0.04
C GLU A 44 -0.96 -7.18 1.34
N VAL A 45 -0.96 -5.86 1.51
CA VAL A 45 -0.66 -5.23 2.81
C VAL A 45 -1.94 -4.66 3.42
N LYS A 46 -2.13 -4.93 4.71
CA LYS A 46 -3.24 -4.40 5.48
C LYS A 46 -2.88 -3.00 5.99
N VAL A 47 -3.51 -1.96 5.42
CA VAL A 47 -3.28 -0.56 5.78
C VAL A 47 -4.55 0.08 6.33
N PHE A 48 -4.39 1.01 7.28
CA PHE A 48 -5.48 1.83 7.78
C PHE A 48 -5.45 3.17 7.04
N ILE A 49 -6.49 3.44 6.26
CA ILE A 49 -6.64 4.72 5.58
C ILE A 49 -7.41 5.63 6.55
N TYR A 50 -6.84 6.78 6.87
CA TYR A 50 -7.45 7.80 7.73
C TYR A 50 -7.91 9.01 6.92
#